data_AF-A0A2V7P8M4-F1
#
_entry.id   AF-A0A2V7P8M4-F1
#
_cell.length_a   1.000
_cell.length_b   1.000
_cell.length_c   1.000
_cell.angle_alpha   90.00
_cell.angle_beta   90.00
_cell.angle_gamma   90.00
#
_symmetry.space_group_name_H-M   'P 1'
#
loop_
_entity.id
_entity.type
_entity.pdbx_description
1 polymer ?
#
loop_
_entity_poly.entity_id
_entity_poly.type
_entity_poly.pdbx_seq_one_letter_code
_entity_poly.pdbx_strand_id
1 'polypeptide(L)'
;MNRRRWVIAVLAAWAASLGWLVKREVFRPTGARLAAAAMAVAPGGLFYRLAVGGQQVGYSSTTIDTLPGAIRVENVFVLDVAALGTLHRTTARSITMLSRALRLETVETTFDGDLGQFAAHGRVIGDTVLSVAIVSEGDSQMTRIPLQGPITLPTLLPLRLAFGGELRSGRSYTARL
;
A
#
# COMPACT_ATOMS: atom_id res chain seq x y z
N MET A 1 41.13 -29.86 -26.49
CA MET A 1 40.57 -28.76 -25.67
C MET A 1 41.68 -28.21 -24.78
N ASN A 2 42.01 -26.92 -24.86
CA ASN A 2 43.25 -26.37 -24.27
C ASN A 2 43.02 -25.87 -22.82
N ARG A 3 43.88 -26.22 -21.86
CA ARG A 3 43.75 -25.86 -20.41
C ARG A 3 43.52 -24.36 -20.20
N ARG A 4 44.14 -23.52 -21.04
CA ARG A 4 43.97 -22.06 -21.04
C ARG A 4 42.52 -21.61 -21.23
N ARG A 5 41.74 -22.30 -22.07
CA ARG A 5 40.31 -21.97 -22.29
C ARG A 5 39.47 -22.28 -21.06
N TRP A 6 39.79 -23.35 -20.33
CA TRP A 6 39.11 -23.70 -19.09
C TRP A 6 39.36 -22.69 -17.98
N VAL A 7 40.60 -22.25 -17.80
CA VAL A 7 40.93 -21.20 -16.83
C VAL A 7 40.16 -19.91 -17.11
N ILE A 8 40.10 -19.49 -18.39
CA ILE A 8 39.33 -18.30 -18.80
C ILE A 8 37.84 -18.48 -18.52
N ALA A 9 37.27 -19.65 -18.84
CA ALA A 9 35.86 -19.92 -18.60
C ALA A 9 35.50 -19.89 -17.11
N VAL A 10 36.35 -20.47 -16.25
CA VAL A 10 36.16 -20.47 -14.80
C VAL A 10 36.24 -19.04 -14.24
N LEU A 11 37.23 -18.25 -14.64
CA LEU A 11 37.37 -16.86 -14.20
C LEU A 11 36.20 -15.98 -14.67
N ALA A 12 35.74 -16.16 -15.90
CA ALA A 12 34.58 -15.44 -16.43
C ALA A 12 33.29 -15.80 -15.67
N ALA A 13 33.05 -17.10 -15.41
CA ALA A 13 31.92 -17.55 -14.61
C ALA A 13 31.97 -17.00 -13.18
N TRP A 14 33.16 -16.97 -12.57
CA TRP A 14 33.36 -16.41 -11.25
C TRP A 14 33.08 -14.90 -11.21
N ALA A 15 33.62 -14.14 -12.16
CA ALA A 15 33.38 -12.70 -12.26
C ALA A 15 31.89 -12.38 -12.53
N ALA A 16 31.22 -13.17 -13.36
CA ALA A 16 29.79 -13.05 -13.60
C ALA A 16 28.96 -13.33 -12.33
N SER A 17 29.31 -14.38 -11.59
CA SER A 17 28.68 -14.71 -10.30
C SER A 17 28.89 -13.60 -9.27
N LEU A 18 30.11 -13.06 -9.18
CA LEU A 18 30.42 -11.95 -8.28
C LEU A 18 29.66 -10.67 -8.67
N GLY A 19 29.60 -10.34 -9.97
CA GLY A 19 28.80 -9.23 -10.47
C GLY A 19 27.31 -9.41 -10.21
N TRP A 20 26.79 -10.62 -10.37
CA TRP A 20 25.41 -10.97 -10.02
C TRP A 20 25.12 -10.82 -8.53
N LEU A 21 26.05 -11.25 -7.67
CA LEU A 21 25.95 -11.13 -6.23
C LEU A 21 25.98 -9.65 -5.79
N VAL A 22 26.91 -8.86 -6.33
CA VAL A 22 27.01 -7.41 -6.08
C VAL A 22 25.72 -6.72 -6.51
N LYS A 23 25.19 -7.05 -7.70
CA LYS A 23 23.89 -6.53 -8.17
C LYS A 23 22.78 -6.83 -7.17
N ARG A 24 22.74 -8.05 -6.62
CA ARG A 24 21.68 -8.46 -5.68
C ARG A 24 21.84 -7.84 -4.28
N GLU A 25 23.07 -7.78 -3.77
CA GLU A 25 23.33 -7.44 -2.37
C GLU A 25 23.59 -5.95 -2.15
N VAL A 26 24.29 -5.28 -3.07
CA VAL A 26 24.55 -3.84 -2.96
C VAL A 26 23.31 -3.05 -3.43
N PHE A 27 22.66 -3.50 -4.51
CA PHE A 27 21.40 -2.93 -4.97
C PHE A 27 20.21 -3.72 -4.43
N ARG A 28 20.14 -3.90 -3.10
CA ARG A 28 18.97 -4.53 -2.45
C ARG A 28 17.69 -3.89 -3.01
N PRO A 29 16.73 -4.69 -3.49
CA PRO A 29 15.45 -4.16 -3.98
C PRO A 29 14.79 -3.33 -2.89
N THR A 30 14.18 -2.20 -3.25
CA THR A 30 13.49 -1.30 -2.31
C THR A 30 12.54 -2.07 -1.38
N GLY A 31 11.85 -3.10 -1.89
CA GLY A 31 10.97 -3.97 -1.10
C GLY A 31 11.67 -4.70 0.06
N ALA A 32 12.92 -5.13 -0.09
CA ALA A 32 13.67 -5.80 0.97
C ALA A 32 14.12 -4.81 2.07
N ARG A 33 14.48 -3.58 1.68
CA ARG A 33 14.79 -2.50 2.63
C ARG A 33 13.54 -2.07 3.40
N LEU A 34 12.43 -1.91 2.69
CA LEU A 34 11.13 -1.63 3.28
C LEU A 34 10.70 -2.74 4.25
N ALA A 35 10.84 -4.01 3.87
CA ALA A 35 10.45 -5.13 4.73
C ALA A 35 11.24 -5.19 6.05
N ALA A 36 12.53 -4.86 6.01
CA ALA A 36 13.35 -4.75 7.22
C ALA A 36 12.93 -3.54 8.08
N ALA A 37 12.65 -2.41 7.44
CA ALA A 37 12.31 -1.17 8.13
C ALA A 37 10.85 -1.10 8.62
N ALA A 38 9.94 -1.86 8.01
CA ALA A 38 8.56 -2.03 8.47
C ALA A 38 8.50 -2.60 9.89
N MET A 39 9.50 -3.38 10.31
CA MET A 39 9.62 -3.86 11.70
C MET A 39 9.81 -2.72 12.72
N ALA A 40 10.23 -1.54 12.27
CA ALA A 40 10.41 -0.34 13.09
C ALA A 40 9.22 0.62 13.03
N VAL A 41 8.18 0.33 12.24
CA VAL A 41 6.95 1.13 12.22
C VAL A 41 6.24 0.94 13.56
N ALA A 42 6.27 1.98 14.38
CA ALA A 42 5.47 2.00 15.60
C ALA A 42 3.97 2.07 15.22
N PRO A 43 3.11 1.29 15.90
CA PRO A 43 1.67 1.47 15.78
C PRO A 43 1.27 2.91 16.12
N GLY A 44 0.29 3.45 15.41
CA GLY A 44 -0.10 4.85 15.59
C GLY A 44 -1.43 5.21 14.94
N GLY A 45 -1.99 6.33 15.39
CA GLY A 45 -3.26 6.87 14.89
C GLY A 45 -3.10 8.32 14.44
N LEU A 46 -3.69 8.65 13.29
CA LEU A 46 -3.84 10.00 12.76
C LEU A 46 -5.31 10.35 12.78
N PHE A 47 -5.64 11.57 13.22
CA PHE A 47 -7.01 12.07 13.31
C PHE A 47 -7.12 13.40 12.60
N TYR A 48 -8.17 13.55 11.80
CA TYR A 48 -8.42 14.72 10.98
C TYR A 48 -9.83 15.23 11.19
N ARG A 49 -9.97 16.56 11.28
CA ARG A 49 -11.26 17.24 11.17
C ARG A 49 -11.63 17.34 9.70
N LEU A 50 -12.84 16.92 9.33
CA LEU A 50 -13.39 17.16 7.99
C LEU A 50 -14.26 18.41 8.02
N ALA A 51 -14.01 19.35 7.10
CA ALA A 51 -14.73 20.61 7.05
C ALA A 51 -15.05 21.05 5.62
N VAL A 52 -16.24 21.63 5.44
CA VAL A 52 -16.72 22.23 4.19
C VAL A 52 -17.11 23.67 4.49
N GLY A 53 -16.58 24.63 3.72
CA GLY A 53 -16.83 26.05 3.97
C GLY A 53 -16.38 26.53 5.37
N GLY A 54 -15.36 25.87 5.96
CA GLY A 54 -14.89 26.16 7.32
C GLY A 54 -15.68 25.45 8.44
N GLN A 55 -16.91 25.05 8.19
CA GLN A 55 -17.73 24.30 9.12
C GLN A 55 -17.32 22.83 9.18
N GLN A 56 -17.18 22.28 10.39
CA GLN A 56 -16.91 20.86 10.54
C GLN A 56 -18.14 20.05 10.11
N VAL A 57 -17.90 19.07 9.25
CA VAL A 57 -18.93 18.14 8.78
C VAL A 57 -18.64 16.71 9.24
N GLY A 58 -17.51 16.47 9.90
CA GLY A 58 -17.14 15.12 10.30
C GLY A 58 -15.70 14.98 10.80
N TYR A 59 -15.23 13.74 10.79
CA TYR A 59 -13.85 13.39 11.09
C TYR A 59 -13.38 12.20 10.24
N SER A 60 -12.06 12.07 10.15
CA SER A 60 -11.41 10.88 9.62
C SER A 60 -10.33 10.42 10.60
N SER A 61 -10.13 9.12 10.70
CA SER A 61 -9.01 8.55 11.42
C SER A 61 -8.33 7.47 10.61
N THR A 62 -7.01 7.43 10.68
CA THR A 62 -6.18 6.34 10.13
C THR A 62 -5.39 5.71 11.26
N THR A 63 -5.55 4.42 11.48
CA THR A 63 -4.75 3.63 12.43
C THR A 63 -3.85 2.70 11.65
N ILE A 64 -2.58 2.62 12.05
CA ILE A 64 -1.59 1.73 11.49
C ILE A 64 -1.15 0.78 12.59
N ASP A 65 -1.30 -0.52 12.37
CA ASP A 65 -0.86 -1.57 13.27
C ASP A 65 0.17 -2.46 12.56
N THR A 66 1.32 -2.66 13.19
CA THR A 66 2.37 -3.55 12.70
C THR A 66 2.16 -4.95 13.27
N LEU A 67 1.92 -5.92 12.39
CA LEU A 67 1.73 -7.34 12.73
C LEU A 67 3.01 -8.14 12.39
N PRO A 68 3.19 -9.38 12.90
CA PRO A 68 4.43 -10.15 12.68
C PRO A 68 4.85 -10.36 11.22
N GLY A 69 3.90 -10.32 10.28
CA GLY A 69 4.13 -10.53 8.84
C GLY A 69 3.53 -9.48 7.92
N ALA A 70 2.77 -8.53 8.46
CA ALA A 70 1.94 -7.62 7.68
C ALA A 70 1.79 -6.28 8.40
N ILE A 71 1.29 -5.29 7.69
CA ILE A 71 0.82 -4.03 8.28
C ILE A 71 -0.67 -3.94 8.01
N ARG A 72 -1.44 -3.70 9.07
CA ARG A 72 -2.86 -3.40 8.97
C ARG A 72 -3.03 -1.90 9.00
N VAL A 73 -3.75 -1.36 8.03
CA VAL A 73 -4.17 0.05 8.01
C VAL A 73 -5.68 0.09 8.06
N GLU A 74 -6.21 0.76 9.05
CA GLU A 74 -7.63 1.01 9.19
C GLU A 74 -7.92 2.48 8.95
N ASN A 75 -8.84 2.79 8.05
CA ASN A 75 -9.37 4.14 7.88
C ASN A 75 -10.84 4.15 8.27
N VAL A 76 -11.25 5.18 9.00
CA VAL A 76 -12.64 5.48 9.30
C VAL A 76 -12.91 6.92 8.84
N PHE A 77 -14.00 7.11 8.14
CA PHE A 77 -14.53 8.41 7.74
C PHE A 77 -15.96 8.48 8.24
N VAL A 78 -16.29 9.53 8.97
CA VAL A 78 -17.66 9.83 9.38
C VAL A 78 -17.92 11.26 8.98
N LEU A 79 -18.92 11.49 8.14
CA LEU A 79 -19.30 12.83 7.74
C LEU A 79 -20.81 12.95 7.50
N ASP A 80 -21.33 14.16 7.69
CA ASP A 80 -22.67 14.54 7.31
C ASP A 80 -22.65 15.10 5.89
N VAL A 81 -23.33 14.42 4.97
CA VAL A 81 -23.41 14.75 3.55
C VAL A 81 -24.78 15.37 3.28
N ALA A 82 -24.81 16.54 2.63
CA ALA A 82 -26.06 17.10 2.14
C ALA A 82 -26.53 16.33 0.91
N ALA A 83 -27.69 15.68 0.98
CA ALA A 83 -28.36 15.05 -0.15
C ALA A 83 -29.87 15.31 -0.06
N LEU A 84 -30.51 15.56 -1.21
CA LEU A 84 -31.96 15.82 -1.27
C LEU A 84 -32.47 16.94 -0.33
N GLY A 85 -31.60 17.90 0.02
CA GLY A 85 -31.94 19.03 0.90
C GLY A 85 -31.78 18.76 2.40
N THR A 86 -31.37 17.56 2.81
CA THR A 86 -31.14 17.17 4.21
C THR A 86 -29.71 16.67 4.44
N LEU A 87 -29.22 16.77 5.67
CA LEU A 87 -27.93 16.20 6.05
C LEU A 87 -28.11 14.73 6.42
N HIS A 88 -27.28 13.89 5.84
CA HIS A 88 -27.27 12.45 6.03
C HIS A 88 -25.93 12.00 6.57
N ARG A 89 -25.95 11.26 7.68
CA ARG A 89 -24.71 10.75 8.24
C ARG A 89 -24.23 9.58 7.40
N THR A 90 -22.97 9.67 6.99
CA THR A 90 -22.30 8.68 6.16
C THR A 90 -21.03 8.21 6.87
N THR A 91 -20.88 6.90 6.96
CA THR A 91 -19.70 6.24 7.51
C THR A 91 -19.06 5.38 6.44
N ALA A 92 -17.76 5.57 6.20
CA ALA A 92 -16.96 4.67 5.40
C ALA A 92 -15.81 4.13 6.24
N ARG A 93 -15.62 2.81 6.23
CA ARG A 93 -14.52 2.14 6.92
C ARG A 93 -13.76 1.29 5.92
N SER A 94 -12.43 1.33 5.97
CA SER A 94 -11.58 0.44 5.18
C SER A 94 -10.55 -0.23 6.06
N ILE A 95 -10.42 -1.55 5.98
CA ILE A 95 -9.33 -2.32 6.59
C ILE A 95 -8.46 -2.85 5.45
N THR A 96 -7.20 -2.43 5.44
CA THR A 96 -6.24 -2.78 4.40
C THR A 96 -5.09 -3.57 4.99
N MET A 97 -4.81 -4.73 4.40
CA MET A 97 -3.65 -5.55 4.74
C MET A 97 -2.55 -5.31 3.72
N LEU A 98 -1.34 -5.08 4.23
CA LEU A 98 -0.15 -4.88 3.42
C LEU A 98 0.92 -5.88 3.81
N SER A 99 1.69 -6.30 2.82
CA SER A 99 2.96 -6.98 3.06
C SER A 99 3.93 -6.08 3.81
N ARG A 100 4.99 -6.66 4.39
CA ARG A 100 6.09 -5.88 5.00
C ARG A 100 6.76 -4.90 4.02
N ALA A 101 6.66 -5.15 2.72
CA ALA A 101 7.16 -4.24 1.69
C ALA A 101 6.19 -3.07 1.40
N LEU A 102 5.15 -2.86 2.22
CA LEU A 102 4.11 -1.84 2.05
C LEU A 102 3.31 -1.99 0.75
N ARG A 103 3.17 -3.22 0.25
CA ARG A 103 2.37 -3.54 -0.93
C ARG A 103 0.99 -4.03 -0.49
N LEU A 104 -0.06 -3.54 -1.16
CA LEU A 104 -1.43 -3.97 -0.91
C LEU A 104 -1.58 -5.48 -1.13
N GLU A 105 -2.19 -6.18 -0.18
CA GLU A 105 -2.58 -7.59 -0.31
C GLU A 105 -4.10 -7.71 -0.39
N THR A 106 -4.81 -7.14 0.60
CA THR A 106 -6.28 -7.09 0.62
C THR A 106 -6.77 -5.74 1.12
N VAL A 107 -7.98 -5.37 0.71
CA VAL A 107 -8.75 -4.26 1.27
C VAL A 107 -10.19 -4.68 1.41
N GLU A 108 -10.77 -4.38 2.56
CA GLU A 108 -12.19 -4.53 2.82
C GLU A 108 -12.73 -3.16 3.19
N THR A 109 -13.72 -2.69 2.44
CA THR A 109 -14.34 -1.39 2.65
C THR A 109 -15.82 -1.59 2.88
N THR A 110 -16.38 -0.96 3.91
CA THR A 110 -17.81 -0.85 4.13
C THR A 110 -18.22 0.60 4.04
N PHE A 111 -19.36 0.84 3.42
CA PHE A 111 -20.03 2.13 3.38
C PHE A 111 -21.42 1.94 3.98
N ASP A 112 -21.74 2.79 4.94
CA ASP A 112 -23.02 2.84 5.62
C ASP A 112 -23.50 4.28 5.65
N GLY A 113 -24.57 4.56 4.92
CA GLY A 113 -25.22 5.86 4.94
C GLY A 113 -26.72 5.69 4.77
N ASP A 114 -27.46 6.76 5.10
CA ASP A 114 -28.93 6.75 5.04
C ASP A 114 -29.49 6.43 3.64
N LEU A 115 -28.70 6.63 2.59
CA LEU A 115 -29.07 6.39 1.19
C LEU A 115 -28.73 4.97 0.70
N GLY A 116 -28.07 4.14 1.51
CA GLY A 116 -27.75 2.76 1.16
C GLY A 116 -26.46 2.24 1.80
N GLN A 117 -26.31 0.92 1.77
CA GLN A 117 -25.15 0.21 2.31
C GLN A 117 -24.49 -0.61 1.21
N PHE A 118 -23.16 -0.54 1.12
CA PHE A 118 -22.40 -1.42 0.24
C PHE A 118 -21.06 -1.80 0.86
N ALA A 119 -20.54 -2.94 0.43
CA ALA A 119 -19.21 -3.42 0.78
C ALA A 119 -18.37 -3.62 -0.47
N ALA A 120 -17.07 -3.38 -0.37
CA ALA A 120 -16.11 -3.67 -1.41
C ALA A 120 -14.98 -4.53 -0.86
N HIS A 121 -14.63 -5.61 -1.56
CA HIS A 121 -13.53 -6.50 -1.22
C HIS A 121 -12.52 -6.49 -2.36
N GLY A 122 -11.33 -5.98 -2.10
CA GLY A 122 -10.19 -6.00 -3.00
C GLY A 122 -9.17 -7.03 -2.56
N ARG A 123 -8.62 -7.79 -3.51
CA ARG A 123 -7.46 -8.67 -3.29
C ARG A 123 -6.51 -8.58 -4.46
N VAL A 124 -5.22 -8.42 -4.18
CA VAL A 124 -4.16 -8.53 -5.18
C VAL A 124 -3.81 -10.00 -5.36
N ILE A 125 -3.86 -10.47 -6.61
CA ILE A 125 -3.49 -11.83 -7.00
C ILE A 125 -2.11 -11.77 -7.67
N GLY A 126 -1.10 -12.35 -7.00
CA GLY A 126 0.29 -12.20 -7.40
C GLY A 126 0.74 -10.74 -7.26
N ASP A 127 1.30 -10.17 -8.33
CA ASP A 127 1.70 -8.76 -8.41
C ASP A 127 1.01 -8.03 -9.60
N THR A 128 0.02 -8.66 -10.25
CA THR A 128 -0.44 -8.26 -11.59
C THR A 128 -1.94 -8.09 -11.75
N VAL A 129 -2.76 -8.49 -10.78
CA VAL A 129 -4.22 -8.35 -10.88
C VAL A 129 -4.80 -7.90 -9.55
N LEU A 130 -5.64 -6.87 -9.57
CA LEU A 130 -6.55 -6.53 -8.48
C LEU A 130 -7.93 -7.10 -8.80
N SER A 131 -8.40 -8.03 -7.97
CA SER A 131 -9.78 -8.53 -8.01
C SER A 131 -10.61 -7.72 -7.03
N VAL A 132 -11.69 -7.09 -7.50
CA VAL A 132 -12.60 -6.27 -6.69
C VAL A 132 -14.00 -6.83 -6.78
N ALA A 133 -14.59 -7.18 -5.63
CA ALA A 133 -16.01 -7.47 -5.52
C ALA A 133 -16.71 -6.27 -4.86
N ILE A 134 -17.77 -5.76 -5.48
CA ILE A 134 -18.68 -4.78 -4.88
C ILE A 134 -19.98 -5.52 -4.57
N VAL A 135 -20.43 -5.43 -3.33
CA VAL A 135 -21.61 -6.11 -2.82
C VAL A 135 -22.60 -5.05 -2.35
N SER A 136 -23.82 -5.10 -2.86
CA SER A 136 -24.91 -4.19 -2.51
C SER A 136 -26.22 -4.96 -2.54
N GLU A 137 -27.00 -4.90 -1.46
CA GLU A 137 -28.38 -5.41 -1.35
C GLU A 137 -28.74 -6.62 -2.25
N GLY A 138 -28.13 -7.78 -1.97
CA GLY A 138 -28.45 -9.04 -2.64
C GLY A 138 -27.75 -9.26 -3.99
N ASP A 139 -27.04 -8.26 -4.51
CA ASP A 139 -26.23 -8.37 -5.71
C ASP A 139 -24.72 -8.22 -5.39
N SER A 140 -23.89 -8.83 -6.24
CA SER A 140 -22.44 -8.77 -6.14
C SER A 140 -21.81 -8.77 -7.52
N GLN A 141 -21.05 -7.73 -7.82
CA GLN A 141 -20.29 -7.61 -9.05
C GLN A 141 -18.79 -7.78 -8.78
N MET A 142 -18.16 -8.72 -9.50
CA MET A 142 -16.72 -8.93 -9.46
C MET A 142 -16.07 -8.37 -10.72
N THR A 143 -15.02 -7.57 -10.54
CA THR A 143 -14.19 -7.03 -11.63
C THR A 143 -12.71 -7.37 -11.40
N ARG A 144 -11.97 -7.61 -12.48
CA ARG A 144 -10.52 -7.80 -12.44
C ARG A 144 -9.84 -6.66 -13.17
N ILE A 145 -8.86 -6.06 -12.52
CA ILE A 145 -8.12 -4.90 -13.02
C ILE A 145 -6.65 -5.32 -13.16
N PRO A 146 -6.06 -5.30 -14.38
CA PRO A 146 -4.65 -5.58 -14.55
C PRO A 146 -3.80 -4.47 -13.91
N LEU A 147 -2.70 -4.87 -13.28
CA LEU A 147 -1.76 -3.98 -12.62
C LEU A 147 -0.44 -3.96 -13.38
N GLN A 148 0.14 -2.76 -13.50
CA GLN A 148 1.49 -2.58 -14.04
C GLN A 148 2.58 -2.78 -12.97
N GLY A 149 2.17 -3.00 -11.73
CA GLY A 149 3.05 -3.27 -10.59
C GLY A 149 2.29 -3.25 -9.27
N PRO A 150 3.01 -3.41 -8.15
CA PRO A 150 2.40 -3.44 -6.81
C PRO A 150 1.69 -2.13 -6.47
N ILE A 151 0.50 -2.23 -5.90
CA ILE A 151 -0.25 -1.08 -5.41
C ILE A 151 0.34 -0.62 -4.07
N THR A 152 0.51 0.68 -3.92
CA THR A 152 0.89 1.31 -2.65
C THR A 152 -0.09 2.38 -2.24
N LEU A 153 -0.45 2.36 -0.95
CA LEU A 153 -1.37 3.33 -0.38
C LEU A 153 -0.72 4.71 -0.30
N PRO A 154 -1.42 5.78 -0.74
CA PRO A 154 -0.94 7.15 -0.61
C PRO A 154 -0.57 7.54 0.83
N THR A 155 -1.35 7.08 1.81
CA THR A 155 -1.14 7.36 3.24
C THR A 155 0.17 6.78 3.79
N LEU A 156 0.73 5.75 3.14
CA LEU A 156 1.99 5.13 3.53
C LEU A 156 3.18 5.59 2.71
N LEU A 157 2.96 6.49 1.73
CA LEU A 157 4.04 7.02 0.90
C LEU A 157 5.16 7.67 1.74
N PRO A 158 4.88 8.48 2.79
CA PRO A 158 5.94 9.04 3.63
C PRO A 158 6.80 7.96 4.29
N LEU A 159 6.18 6.89 4.81
CA LEU A 159 6.90 5.76 5.40
C LEU A 159 7.73 5.04 4.35
N ARG A 160 7.19 4.83 3.15
CA ARG A 160 7.90 4.20 2.04
C ARG A 160 9.13 5.00 1.61
N LEU A 161 9.03 6.32 1.56
CA LEU A 161 10.16 7.20 1.22
C LEU A 161 11.21 7.21 2.34
N ALA A 162 10.77 7.32 3.60
CA ALA A 162 11.66 7.33 4.76
C ALA A 162 12.47 6.03 4.87
N PHE A 163 11.80 4.89 4.70
CA PHE A 163 12.43 3.57 4.83
C PHE A 163 13.08 3.05 3.55
N GLY A 164 12.72 3.59 2.39
CA GLY A 164 13.39 3.32 1.11
C GLY A 164 14.82 3.86 1.07
N GLY A 165 15.20 4.73 2.01
CA GLY A 165 16.50 5.40 2.05
C GLY A 165 16.61 6.54 1.03
N GLU A 166 15.48 7.04 0.55
CA GLU A 166 15.44 8.05 -0.52
C GLU A 166 15.45 9.47 0.03
N LEU A 167 15.04 9.68 1.29
CA LEU A 167 14.99 11.00 1.93
C LEU A 167 16.38 11.52 2.31
N ARG A 168 16.65 12.77 1.96
CA ARG A 168 17.81 13.54 2.43
C ARG A 168 17.34 14.84 3.07
N SER A 169 18.01 15.26 4.13
CA SER A 169 17.70 16.52 4.81
C SER A 169 17.73 17.70 3.84
N GLY A 170 16.76 18.61 3.97
CA GLY A 170 16.64 19.81 3.13
C GLY A 170 16.15 19.57 1.69
N ARG A 171 15.68 18.36 1.34
CA ARG A 171 15.15 18.06 0.01
C ARG A 171 13.63 17.87 0.01
N SER A 172 13.00 18.37 -1.06
CA SER A 172 11.59 18.13 -1.37
C SER A 172 11.45 17.03 -2.41
N TYR A 173 10.43 16.20 -2.26
CA TYR A 173 10.14 15.08 -3.15
C TYR A 173 8.72 15.22 -3.68
N THR A 174 8.51 14.83 -4.93
CA THR A 174 7.19 14.80 -5.57
C THR A 174 6.96 13.41 -6.14
N ALA A 175 5.85 12.80 -5.75
CA ALA A 175 5.42 11.52 -6.28
C ALA A 175 4.17 11.72 -7.15
N ARG A 176 4.05 10.94 -8.21
CA ARG A 176 2.80 10.73 -8.95
C ARG A 176 2.34 9.32 -8.63
N LEU A 177 1.13 9.22 -8.10
CA LEU A 177 0.44 7.98 -7.75
C LEU A 177 -0.61 7.68 -8.81
#